data_AF-A0A2T5G3R1-F1
#
_entry.id   AF-A0A2T5G3R1-F1
#
_cell.length_a   1.000
_cell.length_b   1.000
_cell.length_c   1.000
_cell.angle_alpha   90.00
_cell.angle_beta   90.00
_cell.angle_gamma   90.00
#
_symmetry.space_group_name_H-M   'P 1'
#
loop_
_entity.id
_entity.type
_entity.pdbx_description
1 polymer ?
#
loop_
_entity_poly.entity_id
_entity_poly.type
_entity_poly.pdbx_seq_one_letter_code
_entity_poly.pdbx_strand_id
1 'polypeptide(L)'
;MVAIGVKAGGEREGLGFDVEAQVAALLEEAEEDVLADMAFPPEHGRRIHSTNVLERLNRELARRFDVVGVFPDGAAALRLLGAVLEEQQEEWMASRKDFSSESMTRRTPAPGSFSEAATLKEGVHDF
;
A
#
# COMPACT_ATOMS: atom_id res chain seq x y z
N MET A 1 -38.51 17.62 16.62
CA MET A 1 -37.90 18.95 16.83
C MET A 1 -37.17 18.93 18.16
N VAL A 2 -35.87 18.66 18.16
CA VAL A 2 -34.99 18.85 19.31
C VAL A 2 -33.81 19.66 18.81
N ALA A 3 -33.75 20.92 19.23
CA ALA A 3 -32.68 21.84 18.91
C ALA A 3 -31.47 21.52 19.81
N ILE A 4 -30.37 21.10 19.20
CA ILE A 4 -29.08 20.99 19.89
C ILE A 4 -28.40 22.36 19.74
N GLY A 5 -28.27 23.05 20.87
CA GLY A 5 -27.69 24.38 20.95
C GLY A 5 -26.21 24.38 20.55
N VAL A 6 -25.86 25.26 19.62
CA VAL A 6 -24.50 25.65 19.30
C VAL A 6 -23.96 26.48 20.47
N LYS A 7 -23.03 25.91 21.25
CA LYS A 7 -22.23 26.67 22.20
C LYS A 7 -21.03 27.27 21.46
N ALA A 8 -21.10 28.57 21.24
CA ALA A 8 -19.96 29.38 20.85
C ALA A 8 -18.97 29.49 22.04
N GLY A 9 -17.68 29.44 21.76
CA GLY A 9 -16.61 29.71 22.72
C GLY A 9 -15.93 28.45 23.25
N GLY A 10 -14.93 27.99 22.51
CA GLY A 10 -13.95 27.00 22.94
C GLY A 10 -12.74 27.14 22.02
N GLU A 11 -11.60 27.51 22.62
CA GLU A 11 -10.33 27.80 21.99
C GLU A 11 -9.95 26.72 20.96
N ARG A 12 -9.80 27.15 19.70
CA ARG A 12 -9.22 26.33 18.62
C ARG A 12 -7.79 26.79 18.36
N GLU A 13 -6.95 26.72 19.38
CA GLU A 13 -5.49 26.86 19.25
C GLU A 13 -4.87 25.64 19.93
N GLY A 14 -4.30 24.72 19.15
CA GLY A 14 -3.51 23.61 19.70
C GLY A 14 -3.45 22.32 18.90
N LEU A 15 -4.43 21.99 18.05
CA LEU A 15 -4.48 20.67 17.38
C LEU A 15 -3.84 20.62 15.99
N GLY A 16 -3.28 21.72 15.50
CA GLY A 16 -2.76 21.86 14.12
C GLY A 16 -1.25 22.12 14.03
N PHE A 17 -0.49 21.74 15.06
CA PHE A 17 0.98 21.66 14.99
C PHE A 17 1.47 20.24 15.33
N ASP A 18 0.72 19.52 16.16
CA ASP A 18 1.05 18.15 16.57
C ASP A 18 0.83 17.13 15.45
N VAL A 19 -0.15 17.34 14.56
CA VAL A 19 -0.43 16.43 13.44
C VAL A 19 0.69 16.52 12.41
N GLU A 20 1.16 17.73 12.10
CA GLU A 20 2.26 17.99 11.18
C GLU A 20 3.55 17.33 11.69
N ALA A 21 3.85 17.48 12.98
CA ALA A 21 5.00 16.84 13.61
C ALA A 21 4.90 15.30 13.60
N GLN A 22 3.71 14.75 13.86
CA GLN A 22 3.47 13.30 13.81
C GLN A 22 3.59 12.74 12.39
N VAL A 23 3.06 13.46 11.39
CA VAL A 23 3.17 13.05 9.98
C VAL A 23 4.62 13.11 9.51
N ALA A 24 5.37 14.15 9.89
CA ALA A 24 6.79 14.25 9.57
C ALA A 24 7.58 13.08 10.16
N ALA A 25 7.39 12.79 11.45
CA ALA A 25 8.03 11.66 12.12
C ALA A 25 7.67 10.31 11.46
N LEU A 26 6.39 10.11 11.09
CA LEU A 26 5.95 8.91 10.40
C LEU A 26 6.60 8.76 9.01
N LEU A 27 6.75 9.86 8.26
CA LEU A 27 7.39 9.84 6.95
C LEU A 27 8.89 9.59 7.04
N GLU A 28 9.57 10.11 8.06
CA GLU A 28 10.98 9.82 8.35
C GLU A 28 11.16 8.33 8.73
N GLU A 29 10.29 7.78 9.57
CA GLU A 29 10.35 6.37 9.95
C GLU A 29 10.07 5.44 8.76
N ALA A 30 9.14 5.81 7.88
CA ALA A 30 8.75 5.02 6.71
C ALA A 30 9.55 5.34 5.44
N GLU A 31 10.68 6.06 5.53
CA GLU A 31 11.45 6.54 4.38
C GLU A 31 11.78 5.41 3.39
N GLU A 32 12.31 4.29 3.89
CA GLU A 32 12.68 3.14 3.06
C GLU A 32 11.47 2.52 2.34
N ASP A 33 10.35 2.40 3.03
CA ASP A 33 9.12 1.81 2.49
C ASP A 33 8.48 2.71 1.43
N VAL A 34 8.44 4.02 1.68
CA VAL A 34 7.87 5.00 0.75
C VAL A 34 8.73 5.14 -0.50
N LEU A 35 10.06 5.09 -0.38
CA LEU A 35 10.98 5.23 -1.51
C LEU A 35 11.21 3.90 -2.27
N ALA A 36 10.71 2.77 -1.78
CA ALA A 36 10.90 1.47 -2.40
C ALA A 36 10.39 1.39 -3.85
N ASP A 37 9.40 2.22 -4.22
CA ASP A 37 8.84 2.26 -5.57
C ASP A 37 9.81 2.86 -6.61
N MET A 38 10.73 3.73 -6.18
CA MET A 38 11.71 4.40 -7.05
C MET A 38 12.73 3.42 -7.66
N ALA A 39 12.82 2.21 -7.11
CA ALA A 39 13.59 1.12 -7.67
C ALA A 39 13.02 0.58 -9.00
N PHE A 40 11.71 0.78 -9.26
CA PHE A 40 11.04 0.26 -10.44
C PHE A 40 11.24 1.16 -11.67
N PRO A 41 11.22 0.59 -12.89
CA PRO A 41 11.18 1.38 -14.11
C PRO A 41 10.05 2.42 -14.12
N PRO A 42 10.29 3.65 -14.61
CA PRO A 42 9.31 4.75 -14.55
C PRO A 42 8.02 4.47 -15.34
N GLU A 43 8.09 3.59 -16.34
CA GLU A 43 6.93 3.07 -17.09
C GLU A 43 5.88 2.39 -16.19
N HIS A 44 6.25 1.94 -14.98
CA HIS A 44 5.36 1.28 -14.03
C HIS A 44 4.77 2.20 -12.97
N GLY A 45 5.32 3.41 -12.77
CA GLY A 45 4.94 4.30 -11.67
C GLY A 45 3.43 4.58 -11.61
N ARG A 46 2.81 4.90 -12.76
CA ARG A 46 1.35 5.15 -12.82
C ARG A 46 0.52 3.98 -12.28
N ARG A 47 1.00 2.75 -12.48
CA ARG A 47 0.32 1.54 -12.00
C ARG A 47 0.58 1.30 -10.52
N ILE A 48 1.84 1.47 -10.08
CA ILE A 48 2.25 1.25 -8.69
C ILE A 48 1.54 2.22 -7.75
N HIS A 49 1.40 3.49 -8.14
CA HIS A 49 0.70 4.50 -7.33
C HIS A 49 -0.84 4.42 -7.43
N SER A 50 -1.41 3.58 -8.28
CA SER A 50 -2.86 3.52 -8.49
C SER A 50 -3.54 2.58 -7.49
N THR A 51 -4.43 3.12 -6.66
CA THR A 51 -5.27 2.34 -5.72
C THR A 51 -6.56 1.79 -6.35
N ASN A 52 -6.84 2.09 -7.63
CA ASN A 52 -8.11 1.76 -8.30
C ASN A 52 -8.50 0.27 -8.20
N VAL A 53 -7.53 -0.64 -8.31
CA VAL A 53 -7.79 -2.10 -8.25
C VAL A 53 -8.22 -2.51 -6.85
N LEU A 54 -7.53 -2.01 -5.83
CA LEU A 54 -7.86 -2.28 -4.43
C LEU A 54 -9.22 -1.67 -4.06
N GLU A 55 -9.49 -0.44 -4.51
CA GLU A 55 -10.78 0.22 -4.28
C GLU A 55 -11.94 -0.53 -4.94
N ARG A 56 -11.73 -1.06 -6.17
CA ARG A 56 -12.73 -1.88 -6.87
C ARG A 56 -13.02 -3.17 -6.10
N LEU A 57 -11.97 -3.86 -5.64
CA LEU A 57 -12.10 -5.08 -4.83
C LEU A 57 -12.79 -4.80 -3.49
N ASN A 58 -12.40 -3.75 -2.78
CA ASN A 58 -13.02 -3.36 -1.52
C ASN A 58 -14.51 -3.04 -1.68
N ARG A 59 -14.89 -2.38 -2.79
CA ARG A 59 -16.30 -2.11 -3.11
C ARG A 59 -17.07 -3.39 -3.40
N GLU A 60 -16.47 -4.34 -4.11
CA GLU A 60 -17.08 -5.65 -4.38
C GLU A 60 -17.33 -6.41 -3.08
N LEU A 61 -16.32 -6.47 -2.21
CA LEU A 61 -16.42 -7.09 -0.89
C LEU A 61 -17.53 -6.44 -0.07
N ALA A 62 -17.52 -5.11 0.06
CA ALA A 62 -18.57 -4.39 0.78
C ALA A 62 -19.97 -4.76 0.26
N ARG A 63 -20.19 -4.74 -1.07
CA ARG A 63 -21.50 -5.10 -1.66
C ARG A 63 -21.92 -6.53 -1.32
N ARG A 64 -21.02 -7.51 -1.38
CA ARG A 64 -21.39 -8.92 -1.10
C ARG A 64 -21.61 -9.17 0.38
N PHE A 65 -20.88 -8.48 1.24
CA PHE A 65 -21.10 -8.51 2.68
C PHE A 65 -22.45 -7.87 3.05
N ASP A 66 -22.81 -6.75 2.40
CA ASP A 66 -24.09 -6.06 2.62
C ASP A 66 -25.30 -6.96 2.30
N VAL A 67 -25.17 -7.87 1.32
CA VAL A 67 -26.24 -8.84 0.99
C VAL A 67 -26.48 -9.83 2.13
N VAL A 68 -25.44 -10.21 2.86
CA VAL A 68 -25.57 -11.14 4.00
C VAL A 68 -26.02 -10.40 5.26
N GLY A 69 -25.50 -9.18 5.49
CA GLY A 69 -25.83 -8.33 6.62
C GLY A 69 -25.22 -8.79 7.95
N VAL A 70 -25.56 -10.00 8.42
CA VAL A 70 -25.07 -10.59 9.67
C VAL A 70 -24.63 -12.04 9.45
N PHE A 71 -23.42 -12.36 9.89
CA PHE A 71 -22.86 -13.71 9.80
C PHE A 71 -23.06 -14.51 11.10
N PRO A 72 -23.24 -15.84 11.01
CA PRO A 72 -23.36 -16.70 12.19
C PRO A 72 -22.04 -16.83 12.98
N ASP A 73 -20.89 -16.74 12.29
CA ASP A 73 -19.55 -16.78 12.88
C ASP A 73 -18.51 -16.16 11.91
N GLY A 74 -17.28 -15.97 12.39
CA GLY A 74 -16.19 -15.42 11.58
C GLY A 74 -15.75 -16.33 10.43
N ALA A 75 -15.88 -17.65 10.56
CA ALA A 75 -15.52 -18.58 9.50
C ALA A 75 -16.50 -18.51 8.31
N ALA A 76 -17.78 -18.18 8.55
CA ALA A 76 -18.75 -17.91 7.50
C ALA A 76 -18.41 -16.63 6.72
N ALA A 77 -17.98 -15.57 7.41
CA ALA A 77 -17.49 -14.34 6.77
C ALA A 77 -16.22 -14.60 5.95
N LEU A 78 -15.25 -15.35 6.49
CA LEU A 78 -14.03 -15.73 5.78
C LEU A 78 -14.31 -16.58 4.54
N ARG A 79 -15.32 -17.45 4.56
CA ARG A 79 -15.74 -18.24 3.39
C ARG A 79 -16.24 -17.34 2.26
N LEU A 80 -17.05 -16.32 2.56
CA LEU A 80 -17.49 -15.36 1.54
C LEU A 80 -16.32 -14.54 1.01
N LEU A 81 -15.47 -14.01 1.91
CA LEU A 81 -14.26 -13.28 1.52
C LEU A 81 -13.39 -14.12 0.58
N GLY A 82 -13.11 -15.37 0.95
CA GLY A 82 -12.33 -16.31 0.15
C GLY A 82 -12.93 -16.55 -1.23
N ALA A 83 -14.23 -16.79 -1.30
CA ALA A 83 -14.92 -16.99 -2.59
C ALA A 83 -14.82 -15.76 -3.51
N VAL A 84 -14.93 -14.54 -2.97
CA VAL A 84 -14.76 -13.30 -3.76
C VAL A 84 -13.33 -13.14 -4.26
N LEU A 85 -12.35 -13.43 -3.40
CA LEU A 85 -10.94 -13.31 -3.75
C LEU A 85 -10.53 -14.34 -4.80
N GLU A 86 -11.05 -15.57 -4.72
CA GLU A 86 -10.83 -16.61 -5.71
C GLU A 86 -11.37 -16.20 -7.09
N GLU A 87 -12.61 -15.71 -7.13
CA GLU A 87 -13.23 -15.22 -8.37
C GLU A 87 -12.45 -14.04 -8.97
N GLN A 88 -11.96 -13.12 -8.14
CA GLN A 88 -11.12 -12.01 -8.61
C GLN A 88 -9.75 -12.51 -9.11
N GLN A 89 -9.16 -13.51 -8.45
CA GLN A 89 -7.90 -14.11 -8.87
C GLN A 89 -8.04 -14.79 -10.24
N GLU A 90 -9.14 -15.50 -10.50
CA GLU A 90 -9.42 -16.09 -11.81
C GLU A 90 -9.48 -15.03 -12.92
N GLU A 91 -10.16 -13.90 -12.67
CA GLU A 91 -10.21 -12.79 -13.62
C GLU A 91 -8.82 -12.19 -13.89
N TRP A 92 -8.00 -12.01 -12.83
CA TRP A 92 -6.64 -11.48 -12.98
C TRP A 92 -5.72 -12.42 -13.72
N MET A 93 -5.82 -13.73 -13.50
CA MET A 93 -5.06 -14.74 -14.22
C MET A 93 -5.46 -14.83 -15.70
N ALA A 94 -6.74 -14.55 -16.02
CA ALA A 94 -7.24 -14.50 -17.38
C ALA A 94 -6.85 -13.21 -18.14
N SER A 95 -6.59 -12.12 -17.41
CA SER A 95 -6.14 -10.84 -17.99
C SER A 95 -4.65 -10.87 -18.38
N ARG A 96 -4.23 -9.97 -19.29
CA ARG A 96 -2.82 -9.88 -19.73
C ARG A 96 -1.91 -9.52 -18.54
N LYS A 97 -0.68 -10.06 -18.56
CA LYS A 97 0.37 -9.71 -17.58
C LYS A 97 0.53 -8.20 -17.48
N ASP A 98 0.29 -7.71 -16.28
CA ASP A 98 0.31 -6.30 -15.94
C ASP A 98 1.70 -5.67 -16.08
N PHE A 99 2.74 -6.48 -15.88
CA PHE A 99 4.12 -6.06 -16.06
C PHE A 99 4.84 -7.02 -17.00
N SER A 100 5.63 -6.48 -17.92
CA SER A 100 6.49 -7.33 -18.76
C SER A 100 7.64 -7.89 -17.92
N SER A 101 7.97 -9.17 -18.11
CA SER A 101 9.10 -9.79 -17.41
C SER A 101 10.42 -9.06 -17.67
N GLU A 102 10.59 -8.55 -18.89
CA GLU A 102 11.76 -7.78 -19.31
C GLU A 102 11.87 -6.46 -18.54
N SER A 103 10.76 -5.71 -18.39
CA SER A 103 10.78 -4.46 -17.64
C SER A 103 11.07 -4.69 -16.15
N MET A 104 10.46 -5.71 -15.53
CA MET A 104 10.70 -6.02 -14.11
C MET A 104 12.15 -6.43 -13.81
N THR A 105 12.89 -6.95 -14.79
CA THR A 105 14.31 -7.30 -14.65
C THR A 105 15.21 -6.06 -14.60
N ARG A 106 14.74 -4.89 -15.09
CA ARG A 106 15.47 -3.61 -15.07
C ARG A 106 15.33 -2.84 -13.74
N ARG A 107 14.81 -3.48 -12.68
CA ARG A 107 14.70 -2.86 -11.36
C ARG A 107 16.10 -2.52 -10.84
N THR A 108 16.31 -1.26 -10.46
CA THR A 108 17.56 -0.83 -9.84
C THR A 108 17.49 -1.20 -8.35
N PRO A 109 18.56 -1.69 -7.72
CA PRO A 109 18.56 -1.85 -6.26
C PRO A 109 18.20 -0.52 -5.60
N ALA A 110 17.33 -0.56 -4.59
CA ALA A 110 16.86 0.62 -3.90
C ALA A 110 18.05 1.43 -3.34
N PRO A 111 18.04 2.76 -3.42
CA PRO A 111 19.03 3.57 -2.71
C PRO A 111 18.90 3.25 -1.21
N GLY A 112 19.92 2.59 -0.64
CA GLY A 112 19.89 2.10 0.75
C GLY A 112 20.02 0.58 0.91
N SER A 113 19.88 -0.23 -0.15
CA SER A 113 20.26 -1.64 -0.04
C SER A 113 21.78 -1.72 0.06
N PHE A 114 22.30 -2.01 1.25
CA PHE A 114 23.71 -2.35 1.44
C PHE A 114 24.05 -3.52 0.52
N SER A 115 24.69 -3.20 -0.61
CA SER A 115 25.49 -4.16 -1.35
C SER A 115 26.71 -4.47 -0.49
N GLU A 116 26.59 -5.48 0.37
CA GLU A 116 27.74 -6.14 0.99
C GLU A 116 28.47 -7.04 -0.03
N ALA A 117 28.49 -6.63 -1.30
CA ALA A 117 29.18 -7.32 -2.40
C ALA A 117 30.20 -6.42 -3.11
N ALA A 118 30.50 -5.21 -2.58
CA ALA A 118 31.42 -4.26 -3.21
C ALA A 118 32.67 -3.91 -2.37
N THR A 119 32.99 -4.64 -1.30
CA THR A 119 34.12 -4.29 -0.41
C THR A 119 35.12 -5.40 -0.08
N LEU A 120 35.31 -6.39 -0.97
CA LEU A 120 36.49 -7.26 -0.88
C LEU A 120 37.17 -7.45 -2.24
N LYS A 121 38.10 -6.53 -2.52
CA LYS A 121 39.49 -6.74 -2.99
C LYS A 121 39.94 -5.68 -4.00
N GLU A 122 40.16 -4.45 -3.53
CA GLU A 122 41.36 -3.74 -3.96
C GLU A 122 42.52 -4.13 -3.02
N GLY A 123 43.65 -4.51 -3.61
CA GLY A 123 44.97 -4.40 -2.99
C GLY A 123 45.44 -5.53 -2.07
N VAL A 124 46.02 -6.59 -2.64
CA VAL A 124 47.21 -7.22 -2.05
C VAL A 124 48.27 -7.32 -3.15
N HIS A 125 49.29 -6.50 -2.97
CA HIS A 125 50.65 -6.62 -3.49
C HIS A 125 51.19 -8.06 -3.34
N ASP A 126 51.79 -8.57 -4.41
CA ASP A 126 53.10 -9.27 -4.50
C ASP A 126 53.07 -10.52 -5.41
N PHE A 127 53.98 -10.46 -6.39
CA PHE A 127 54.40 -11.43 -7.42
C PHE A 127 53.55 -11.58 -8.68
#